data_AF-A0A932CFF5-F1
#
_entry.id   AF-A0A932CFF5-F1
#
_cell.length_a   1.000
_cell.length_b   1.000
_cell.length_c   1.000
_cell.angle_alpha   90.00
_cell.angle_beta   90.00
_cell.angle_gamma   90.00
#
_symmetry.space_group_name_H-M   'P 1'
#
loop_
_entity.id
_entity.type
_entity.pdbx_description
1 polymer ?
#
loop_
_entity_poly.entity_id
_entity_poly.type
_entity_poly.pdbx_seq_one_letter_code
_entity_poly.pdbx_strand_id
1 'polypeptide(L)'
;MSNSAQNLHDIAVARIAEMLFTYPNGEFTPGLFHPSWITYTNVPKKQLPVPHHWMGELYPDIVIADKDRANVPMIIAEVETAEDLTLEGCLQSRWKPDKDECGVLYTFVPEGYAAAAARLVVSYKFVFPTAIWTYGVNEKGEVRITPC
;
A
#
# COMPACT_ATOMS: atom_id res chain seq x y z
N MET A 1 -22.63 7.77 -10.26
CA MET A 1 -22.87 6.80 -9.16
C MET A 1 -21.58 6.01 -8.91
N SER A 2 -20.52 6.65 -8.39
CA SER A 2 -19.19 6.04 -8.19
C SER A 2 -18.60 6.32 -6.80
N ASN A 3 -19.41 6.78 -5.84
CA ASN A 3 -18.94 7.23 -4.53
C ASN A 3 -18.75 6.11 -3.49
N SER A 4 -19.16 4.86 -3.75
CA SER A 4 -19.05 3.77 -2.76
C SER A 4 -17.67 3.11 -2.78
N ALA A 5 -17.14 2.75 -3.95
CA ALA A 5 -15.85 2.06 -4.07
C ALA A 5 -14.68 2.94 -3.62
N GLN A 6 -14.64 4.20 -4.06
CA GLN A 6 -13.61 5.16 -3.61
C GLN A 6 -13.68 5.40 -2.09
N ASN A 7 -14.89 5.48 -1.53
CA ASN A 7 -15.05 5.66 -0.09
C ASN A 7 -14.57 4.42 0.69
N LEU A 8 -14.86 3.21 0.21
CA LEU A 8 -14.36 1.97 0.81
C LEU A 8 -12.84 1.84 0.70
N HIS A 9 -12.25 2.26 -0.42
CA HIS A 9 -10.80 2.32 -0.60
C HIS A 9 -10.16 3.29 0.40
N ASP A 10 -10.67 4.52 0.52
CA ASP A 10 -10.14 5.53 1.43
C ASP A 10 -10.24 5.07 2.89
N ILE A 11 -11.35 4.41 3.26
CA ILE A 11 -11.52 3.74 4.56
C ILE A 11 -10.47 2.64 4.75
N ALA A 12 -10.28 1.79 3.74
CA ALA A 12 -9.29 0.71 3.80
C ALA A 12 -7.87 1.25 4.02
N VAL A 13 -7.45 2.25 3.25
CA VAL A 13 -6.13 2.91 3.39
C VAL A 13 -5.96 3.46 4.81
N ALA A 14 -6.93 4.23 5.31
CA ALA A 14 -6.84 4.83 6.64
C ALA A 14 -6.75 3.76 7.74
N ARG A 15 -7.56 2.71 7.66
CA ARG A 15 -7.58 1.64 8.66
C ARG A 15 -6.36 0.73 8.60
N ILE A 16 -5.88 0.40 7.40
CA ILE A 16 -4.65 -0.37 7.21
C ILE A 16 -3.46 0.42 7.78
N ALA A 17 -3.37 1.72 7.48
CA ALA A 17 -2.37 2.61 8.06
C ALA A 17 -2.43 2.63 9.60
N GLU A 18 -3.64 2.76 10.16
CA GLU A 18 -3.86 2.77 11.61
C GLU A 18 -3.49 1.44 12.27
N MET A 19 -3.90 0.31 11.69
CA MET A 19 -3.75 -1.02 12.31
C MET A 19 -2.33 -1.56 12.20
N LEU A 20 -1.65 -1.29 11.09
CA LEU A 20 -0.37 -1.93 10.78
C LEU A 20 0.79 -0.95 10.82
N PHE A 21 0.57 0.33 10.58
CA PHE A 21 1.64 1.29 10.35
C PHE A 21 1.63 2.43 11.39
N THR A 22 1.02 2.25 12.57
CA THR A 22 1.09 3.21 13.68
C THR A 22 2.33 3.00 14.55
N TYR A 23 3.04 4.10 14.87
CA TYR A 23 4.13 4.13 15.85
C TYR A 23 3.70 4.86 17.15
N PRO A 24 4.15 4.49 18.36
CA PRO A 24 5.14 3.48 18.72
C PRO A 24 4.53 2.32 19.54
N ASN A 25 3.98 1.28 18.92
CA ASN A 25 3.67 0.03 19.63
C ASN A 25 4.18 -1.15 18.80
N GLY A 26 5.42 -1.57 19.10
CA GLY A 26 5.87 -2.94 19.30
C GLY A 26 5.52 -4.11 18.38
N GLU A 27 4.64 -3.99 17.39
CA GLU A 27 4.08 -5.15 16.68
C GLU A 27 3.88 -4.92 15.18
N PHE A 28 4.76 -4.16 14.53
CA PHE A 28 5.05 -4.51 13.15
C PHE A 28 6.08 -5.64 13.21
N THR A 29 5.70 -6.87 12.86
CA THR A 29 6.57 -8.05 12.67
C THR A 29 7.85 -8.08 13.51
N PRO A 30 7.96 -8.99 14.50
CA PRO A 30 8.72 -8.76 15.75
C PRO A 30 9.94 -7.82 15.61
N GLY A 31 9.82 -6.58 16.12
CA GLY A 31 10.96 -5.83 16.63
C GLY A 31 11.50 -4.62 15.86
N LEU A 32 10.86 -4.11 14.79
CA LEU A 32 11.38 -2.92 14.10
C LEU A 32 10.67 -1.62 14.50
N PHE A 33 10.97 -1.13 15.70
CA PHE A 33 10.69 0.25 16.10
C PHE A 33 11.85 1.15 15.66
N HIS A 34 11.58 2.18 14.85
CA HIS A 34 12.55 3.22 14.55
C HIS A 34 11.99 4.59 14.98
N PRO A 35 12.61 5.29 15.95
CA PRO A 35 12.06 6.54 16.51
C PRO A 35 11.82 7.67 15.51
N SER A 36 12.49 7.63 14.36
CA SER A 36 12.38 8.64 13.31
C SER A 36 11.37 8.30 12.21
N TRP A 37 10.79 7.10 12.21
CA TRP A 37 9.86 6.71 11.16
C TRP A 37 8.48 7.31 11.41
N ILE A 38 7.89 7.82 10.33
CA ILE A 38 6.58 8.45 10.31
C ILE A 38 5.77 7.90 9.13
N THR A 39 4.47 7.72 9.36
CA THR A 39 3.54 7.19 8.37
C THR A 39 2.72 8.32 7.75
N TYR A 40 2.65 8.33 6.43
CA TYR A 40 1.84 9.23 5.62
C TYR A 40 0.84 8.42 4.80
N THR A 41 -0.36 8.95 4.61
CA THR A 41 -1.33 8.43 3.64
C THR A 41 -1.48 9.44 2.50
N ASN A 42 -1.47 8.97 1.24
CA ASN A 42 -1.69 9.85 0.08
C ASN A 42 -3.16 9.91 -0.36
N VAL A 43 -4.05 9.33 0.43
CA VAL A 43 -5.48 9.25 0.18
C VAL A 43 -6.26 9.74 1.42
N PRO A 44 -7.32 10.54 1.25
CA PRO A 44 -7.78 11.15 -0.01
C PRO A 44 -6.91 12.32 -0.48
N LYS A 45 -5.98 12.79 0.36
CA LYS A 45 -5.09 13.91 0.08
C LYS A 45 -3.65 13.43 0.01
N LYS A 46 -2.94 13.81 -1.06
CA LYS A 46 -1.51 13.61 -1.24
C LYS A 46 -0.71 14.32 -0.13
N GLN A 47 0.14 13.57 0.57
CA GLN A 47 0.97 14.05 1.68
C GLN A 47 2.46 13.89 1.40
N LEU A 48 2.90 12.74 0.90
CA LEU A 48 4.31 12.45 0.64
C LEU A 48 4.50 11.73 -0.70
N PRO A 49 5.07 12.41 -1.71
CA PRO A 49 5.48 11.73 -2.94
C PRO A 49 6.68 10.81 -2.69
N VAL A 50 6.78 9.77 -3.51
CA VAL A 50 7.98 8.94 -3.66
C VAL A 50 8.60 9.25 -5.02
N PRO A 51 9.85 9.75 -5.07
CA PRO A 51 10.54 9.95 -6.34
C PRO A 51 10.71 8.62 -7.07
N HIS A 52 10.36 8.56 -8.35
CA HIS A 52 10.51 7.40 -9.20
C HIS A 52 11.38 7.74 -10.41
N HIS A 53 12.37 6.91 -10.67
CA HIS A 53 13.46 7.21 -11.58
C HIS A 53 13.01 7.47 -13.04
N TRP A 54 11.86 6.92 -13.47
CA TRP A 54 11.29 7.15 -14.82
C TRP A 54 9.99 7.95 -14.87
N MET A 55 9.33 8.18 -13.74
CA MET A 55 7.95 8.70 -13.71
C MET A 55 7.80 10.00 -12.93
N GLY A 56 8.90 10.56 -12.43
CA GLY A 56 8.87 11.77 -11.61
C GLY A 56 8.47 11.42 -10.18
N GLU A 57 7.24 11.70 -9.80
CA GLU A 57 6.73 11.45 -8.44
C GLU A 57 5.56 10.47 -8.46
N LEU A 58 5.63 9.44 -7.63
CA LEU A 58 4.54 8.54 -7.32
C LEU A 58 3.89 8.92 -6.00
N TYR A 59 2.63 8.52 -5.82
CA TYR A 59 1.88 8.74 -4.59
C TYR A 59 1.26 7.43 -4.11
N PRO A 60 2.08 6.53 -3.54
CA PRO A 60 1.56 5.28 -2.99
C PRO A 60 0.58 5.54 -1.88
N ASP A 61 -0.40 4.66 -1.68
CA ASP A 61 -1.47 4.91 -0.72
C ASP A 61 -0.94 5.15 0.71
N ILE A 62 0.09 4.40 1.12
CA ILE A 62 0.74 4.52 2.42
C ILE A 62 2.26 4.57 2.23
N VAL A 63 2.92 5.53 2.89
CA VAL A 63 4.37 5.69 2.88
C VAL A 63 4.86 5.81 4.32
N ILE A 64 5.76 4.92 4.74
CA ILE A 64 6.54 5.10 5.96
C ILE A 64 7.90 5.67 5.56
N ALA A 65 8.27 6.79 6.14
CA ALA A 65 9.50 7.50 5.81
C ALA A 65 10.32 7.83 7.05
N ASP A 66 11.64 7.90 6.90
CA ASP A 66 12.55 8.34 7.94
C ASP A 66 12.66 9.87 7.96
N LYS A 67 12.02 10.50 8.96
CA LYS A 67 11.97 11.97 9.08
C LYS A 67 13.34 12.60 9.32
N ASP A 68 14.26 11.86 9.96
CA ASP A 68 15.61 12.36 10.27
C ASP A 68 16.53 12.25 9.04
N ARG A 69 16.11 11.49 8.02
CA ARG A 69 16.75 11.39 6.71
C ARG A 69 15.95 12.09 5.61
N ALA A 70 15.34 13.24 5.93
CA ALA A 70 14.57 14.04 4.96
C ALA A 70 13.41 13.28 4.29
N ASN A 71 12.69 12.47 5.07
CA ASN A 71 11.56 11.64 4.62
C ASN A 71 11.95 10.63 3.51
N VAL A 72 13.13 10.02 3.61
CA VAL A 72 13.47 8.87 2.75
C VAL A 72 12.43 7.75 2.95
N PRO A 73 11.78 7.24 1.88
CA PRO A 73 10.84 6.13 1.99
C PRO A 73 11.54 4.86 2.49
N MET A 74 10.97 4.26 3.54
CA MET A 74 11.48 3.04 4.18
C MET A 74 10.57 1.84 3.89
N ILE A 75 9.24 2.08 3.86
CA ILE A 75 8.22 1.11 3.48
C ILE A 75 7.17 1.84 2.64
N ILE A 76 6.72 1.19 1.58
CA ILE A 76 5.57 1.61 0.80
C ILE A 76 4.48 0.54 0.90
N ALA A 77 3.22 0.95 0.89
CA ALA A 77 2.12 0.04 0.67
C ALA A 77 1.06 0.61 -0.29
N GLU A 78 0.50 -0.27 -1.11
CA GLU A 78 -0.61 0.03 -2.02
C GLU A 78 -1.84 -0.79 -1.62
N VAL A 79 -3.02 -0.17 -1.70
CA VAL A 79 -4.30 -0.78 -1.38
C VAL A 79 -5.14 -0.86 -2.65
N GLU A 80 -5.25 -2.05 -3.19
CA GLU A 80 -5.79 -2.27 -4.52
C GLU A 80 -7.25 -2.67 -4.45
N THR A 81 -8.03 -2.21 -5.42
CA THR A 81 -9.42 -2.65 -5.59
C THR A 81 -9.51 -3.84 -6.53
N ALA A 82 -10.69 -4.46 -6.60
CA ALA A 82 -10.93 -5.54 -7.55
C ALA A 82 -10.78 -5.09 -9.02
N GLU A 83 -11.00 -3.80 -9.31
CA GLU A 83 -10.90 -3.21 -10.65
C GLU A 83 -9.43 -3.05 -11.09
N ASP A 84 -8.54 -2.81 -10.12
CA ASP A 84 -7.10 -2.66 -10.35
C ASP A 84 -6.43 -4.00 -10.73
N LEU A 85 -7.05 -5.13 -10.39
CA LEU A 85 -6.53 -6.48 -10.61
C LEU A 85 -6.80 -7.02 -12.01
N THR A 86 -6.59 -6.17 -13.00
CA THR A 86 -6.59 -6.47 -14.43
C THR A 86 -5.26 -6.01 -15.03
N LEU A 87 -4.91 -6.47 -16.24
CA LEU A 87 -3.69 -5.98 -16.90
C LEU A 87 -3.74 -4.46 -17.10
N GLU A 88 -4.85 -3.94 -17.61
CA GLU A 88 -5.04 -2.51 -17.81
C GLU A 88 -5.01 -1.76 -16.47
N GLY A 89 -5.72 -2.30 -15.46
CA GLY A 89 -5.69 -1.82 -14.08
C GLY A 89 -4.27 -1.70 -13.56
N CYS A 90 -3.46 -2.74 -13.58
CA CYS A 90 -2.05 -2.70 -13.14
C CYS A 90 -1.19 -1.71 -13.93
N LEU A 91 -1.41 -1.56 -15.25
CA LEU A 91 -0.67 -0.60 -16.07
C LEU A 91 -1.05 0.85 -15.79
N GLN A 92 -2.30 1.10 -15.38
CA GLN A 92 -2.82 2.43 -15.05
C GLN A 92 -2.64 2.80 -13.57
N SER A 93 -2.74 1.81 -12.68
CA SER A 93 -2.68 1.94 -11.23
C SER A 93 -1.26 2.13 -10.72
N ARG A 94 -1.19 2.35 -9.40
CA ARG A 94 -0.02 2.76 -8.64
C ARG A 94 0.94 1.60 -8.35
N TRP A 95 0.81 0.45 -9.02
CA TRP A 95 1.75 -0.69 -8.97
C TRP A 95 3.09 -0.35 -9.63
N LYS A 96 3.76 0.71 -9.19
CA LYS A 96 4.93 1.27 -9.86
C LYS A 96 6.07 1.71 -8.96
N PRO A 97 5.98 1.74 -7.61
CA PRO A 97 7.20 1.69 -6.82
C PRO A 97 7.87 0.34 -7.13
N ASP A 98 9.05 0.39 -7.72
CA ASP A 98 9.87 -0.80 -7.80
C ASP A 98 10.90 -0.81 -6.64
N LYS A 99 11.75 -1.83 -6.63
CA LYS A 99 12.71 -2.02 -5.53
C LYS A 99 13.75 -0.91 -5.47
N ASP A 100 13.95 -0.15 -6.54
CA ASP A 100 14.94 0.91 -6.62
C ASP A 100 14.46 2.18 -5.89
N GLU A 101 13.14 2.40 -5.78
CA GLU A 101 12.58 3.49 -4.96
C GLU A 101 12.40 3.12 -3.49
N CYS A 102 12.00 1.88 -3.19
CA CYS A 102 11.86 1.40 -1.83
C CYS A 102 12.05 -0.12 -1.75
N GLY A 103 12.95 -0.56 -0.88
CA GLY A 103 13.26 -1.99 -0.73
C GLY A 103 12.12 -2.83 -0.12
N VAL A 104 11.08 -2.19 0.42
CA VAL A 104 9.93 -2.85 1.05
C VAL A 104 8.63 -2.32 0.48
N LEU A 105 7.85 -3.22 -0.14
CA LEU A 105 6.54 -2.92 -0.71
C LEU A 105 5.52 -3.94 -0.24
N TYR A 106 4.45 -3.51 0.41
CA TYR A 106 3.29 -4.34 0.72
C TYR A 106 2.15 -4.05 -0.24
N THR A 107 1.48 -5.09 -0.72
CA THR A 107 0.27 -4.92 -1.54
C THR A 107 -0.91 -5.54 -0.83
N PHE A 108 -1.95 -4.74 -0.60
CA PHE A 108 -3.20 -5.17 0.00
C PHE A 108 -4.24 -5.31 -1.11
N VAL A 109 -4.89 -6.47 -1.21
CA VAL A 109 -5.90 -6.75 -2.23
C VAL A 109 -7.20 -7.22 -1.59
N PRO A 110 -8.36 -7.16 -2.26
CA PRO A 110 -9.61 -7.58 -1.64
C PRO A 110 -9.61 -9.09 -1.33
N GLU A 111 -10.37 -9.51 -0.32
CA GLU A 111 -10.56 -10.94 -0.02
C GLU A 111 -11.01 -11.72 -1.27
N GLY A 112 -10.39 -12.88 -1.50
CA GLY A 112 -10.63 -13.71 -2.69
C GLY A 112 -9.76 -13.38 -3.91
N TYR A 113 -9.00 -12.28 -3.87
CA TYR A 113 -8.22 -11.82 -5.02
C TYR A 113 -6.71 -12.09 -4.94
N ALA A 114 -6.19 -12.65 -3.84
CA ALA A 114 -4.76 -12.95 -3.67
C ALA A 114 -4.16 -13.75 -4.85
N ALA A 115 -4.86 -14.78 -5.32
CA ALA A 115 -4.39 -15.60 -6.44
C ALA A 115 -4.38 -14.84 -7.78
N ALA A 116 -5.29 -13.89 -7.98
CA ALA A 116 -5.30 -13.04 -9.16
C ALA A 116 -4.10 -12.07 -9.12
N ALA A 117 -3.89 -11.40 -7.98
CA ALA A 117 -2.75 -10.52 -7.75
C ALA A 117 -1.41 -11.23 -7.94
N ALA A 118 -1.26 -12.43 -7.35
CA ALA A 118 -0.06 -13.25 -7.50
C ALA A 118 0.21 -13.62 -8.97
N ARG A 119 -0.83 -13.94 -9.75
CA ARG A 119 -0.69 -14.19 -11.19
C ARG A 119 -0.19 -12.94 -11.92
N LEU A 120 -0.72 -11.75 -11.62
CA LEU A 120 -0.29 -10.50 -12.26
C LEU A 120 1.20 -10.21 -11.97
N VAL A 121 1.62 -10.34 -10.70
CA VAL A 121 3.03 -10.20 -10.28
C VAL A 121 3.95 -11.12 -11.09
N VAL A 122 3.61 -12.41 -11.20
CA VAL A 122 4.43 -13.39 -11.91
C VAL A 122 4.42 -13.17 -13.42
N SER A 123 3.25 -12.90 -14.01
CA SER A 123 3.08 -12.76 -15.46
C SER A 123 3.75 -11.53 -16.02
N TYR A 124 3.77 -10.44 -15.25
CA TYR A 124 4.13 -9.14 -15.78
C TYR A 124 5.42 -8.56 -15.20
N LYS A 125 5.91 -9.10 -14.07
CA LYS A 125 7.20 -8.73 -13.44
C LYS A 125 7.42 -7.23 -13.23
N PHE A 126 6.36 -6.43 -13.24
CA PHE A 126 6.46 -4.98 -13.07
C PHE A 126 6.71 -4.60 -11.61
N VAL A 127 6.30 -5.44 -10.66
CA VAL A 127 6.44 -5.21 -9.22
C VAL A 127 6.64 -6.54 -8.51
N PHE A 128 7.57 -6.59 -7.56
CA PHE A 128 7.76 -7.73 -6.65
C PHE A 128 7.47 -7.26 -5.23
N PRO A 129 6.20 -7.29 -4.78
CA PRO A 129 5.89 -6.91 -3.43
C PRO A 129 6.60 -7.85 -2.45
N THR A 130 7.05 -7.30 -1.34
CA THR A 130 7.58 -8.05 -0.20
C THR A 130 6.54 -9.04 0.31
N ALA A 131 5.26 -8.65 0.35
CA ALA A 131 4.15 -9.56 0.61
C ALA A 131 2.84 -9.05 -0.01
N ILE A 132 1.94 -9.99 -0.32
CA ILE A 132 0.55 -9.72 -0.72
C ILE A 132 -0.33 -10.10 0.46
N TRP A 133 -1.13 -9.17 0.97
CA TRP A 133 -2.11 -9.42 2.02
C TRP A 133 -3.51 -9.19 1.47
N THR A 134 -4.52 -9.81 2.08
CA THR A 134 -5.92 -9.55 1.73
C THR A 134 -6.60 -8.66 2.75
N TYR A 135 -7.56 -7.86 2.30
CA TYR A 135 -8.42 -7.07 3.16
C TYR A 135 -9.91 -7.21 2.82
N GLY A 136 -10.75 -7.11 3.83
CA GLY A 136 -12.20 -6.99 3.70
C GLY A 136 -12.69 -5.78 4.48
N VAL A 137 -13.67 -5.06 3.93
CA VAL A 137 -14.33 -3.92 4.59
C VAL A 137 -15.80 -4.28 4.80
N ASN A 138 -16.29 -4.25 6.04
CA ASN A 138 -17.70 -4.50 6.31
C ASN A 138 -18.56 -3.22 6.20
N GLU A 139 -19.87 -3.36 6.32
CA GLU A 139 -20.84 -2.24 6.21
C GLU A 139 -20.62 -1.13 7.25
N LYS A 140 -19.91 -1.42 8.35
CA LYS A 140 -19.56 -0.46 9.40
C LYS A 140 -18.21 0.23 9.15
N GLY A 141 -17.52 -0.12 8.07
CA GLY A 141 -16.17 0.38 7.77
C GLY A 141 -15.06 -0.25 8.61
N GLU A 142 -15.34 -1.40 9.24
CA GLU A 142 -14.31 -2.18 9.94
C GLU A 142 -13.50 -2.96 8.90
N VAL A 143 -12.18 -2.95 9.06
CA VAL A 143 -11.26 -3.61 8.14
C VAL A 143 -10.67 -4.85 8.79
N ARG A 144 -10.72 -5.95 8.05
CA ARG A 144 -10.03 -7.20 8.39
C ARG A 144 -8.86 -7.38 7.44
N ILE A 145 -7.72 -7.82 7.96
CA ILE A 145 -6.50 -8.05 7.20
C ILE A 145 -6.06 -9.50 7.40
N THR A 146 -5.74 -10.21 6.32
CA THR A 146 -5.28 -11.60 6.37
C THR A 146 -4.01 -11.79 5.52
N PRO A 147 -2.89 -12.25 6.10
CA PRO A 147 -1.69 -12.62 5.33
C PRO A 147 -1.99 -13.74 4.33
N CYS A 148 -1.32 -13.74 3.17
CA CYS A 148 -1.46 -14.78 2.14
C CYS A 148 -0.17 -15.57 1.93
#